data_AF-A0A0F9A8W6-F1
#
_entry.id   AF-A0A0F9A8W6-F1
#
_cell.length_a   1.000
_cell.length_b   1.000
_cell.length_c   1.000
_cell.angle_alpha   90.00
_cell.angle_beta   90.00
_cell.angle_gamma   90.00
#
_symmetry.space_group_name_H-M   'P 1'
#
loop_
_entity.id
_entity.type
_entity.pdbx_description
1 polymer ?
#
loop_
_entity_poly.entity_id
_entity_poly.type
_entity_poly.pdbx_seq_one_letter_code
_entity_poly.pdbx_strand_id
1 'polypeptide(L)'
;MTPDASFVDDLGADSLDVVELVMAFEDLHWVDKTSEEIFIDLVEHIAGARVFLIFTFRSNYLPPWGGKSYYSQINLNRLSNRESLLMTTSLLEADEIEEDLAGLILEKVEGVPFFIEEFTRSLQEAGSIIRADGRCRLETDLAPITIPETLHDLLMARVDRLPEGAKEILQVGSVIEREFDWALVKETTGIPDMELLSRISHLKEAELIFERGIFPQVSYTFQHGITQELLYHSLLTAKQREYHLSIGKAMERLYSDRLEEHSPVLSLHFTRGGDPERGYRYHHLAGDRAAASYANREATDHFHEAWRLIDEEG
;
A
#
# COMPACT_ATOMS: atom_id res chain seq x y z
N MET A 1 -60.59 -38.54 -14.68
CA MET A 1 -60.88 -38.22 -13.27
C MET A 1 -59.63 -37.54 -12.73
N THR A 2 -59.63 -36.21 -12.81
CA THR A 2 -58.58 -35.30 -12.36
C THR A 2 -58.68 -35.07 -10.85
N PRO A 3 -57.54 -34.91 -10.16
CA PRO A 3 -57.38 -33.94 -9.07
C PRO A 3 -56.35 -32.89 -9.53
N ASP A 4 -56.80 -31.68 -9.81
CA ASP A 4 -56.93 -30.53 -8.90
C ASP A 4 -55.69 -29.63 -8.99
N ALA A 5 -55.94 -28.45 -9.54
CA ALA A 5 -54.99 -27.40 -9.88
C ALA A 5 -55.08 -26.35 -8.77
N SER A 6 -54.23 -26.48 -7.75
CA SER A 6 -54.04 -25.44 -6.75
C SER A 6 -52.78 -25.69 -5.92
N PHE A 7 -51.62 -25.72 -6.58
CA PHE A 7 -50.34 -25.42 -5.90
C PHE A 7 -49.25 -24.95 -6.88
N VAL A 8 -49.69 -24.28 -7.95
CA VAL A 8 -48.85 -23.53 -8.87
C VAL A 8 -49.54 -22.18 -8.98
N ASP A 9 -49.26 -21.27 -8.02
CA ASP A 9 -49.49 -19.81 -8.21
C ASP A 9 -49.14 -18.90 -7.01
N ASP A 10 -48.44 -19.34 -5.95
CA ASP A 10 -48.30 -18.48 -4.75
C ASP A 10 -46.88 -18.36 -4.18
N LEU A 11 -45.90 -18.08 -5.05
CA LEU A 11 -44.68 -17.35 -4.66
C LEU A 11 -44.30 -16.37 -5.79
N GLY A 12 -44.95 -15.21 -5.76
CA GLY A 12 -44.50 -13.91 -6.23
C GLY A 12 -43.48 -13.86 -7.37
N ALA A 13 -43.98 -13.66 -8.58
CA ALA A 13 -43.25 -13.02 -9.66
C ALA A 13 -43.17 -11.49 -9.43
N ASP A 14 -42.73 -11.06 -8.24
CA ASP A 14 -42.50 -9.65 -7.89
C ASP A 14 -41.08 -9.47 -7.31
N SER A 15 -40.31 -8.64 -8.00
CA SER A 15 -38.94 -8.16 -7.74
C SER A 15 -37.83 -9.19 -7.47
N LEU A 16 -37.17 -9.62 -8.55
CA LEU A 16 -35.70 -9.68 -8.47
C LEU A 16 -35.25 -8.24 -8.23
N ASP A 17 -35.06 -7.85 -6.98
CA ASP A 17 -34.42 -6.59 -6.63
C ASP A 17 -33.06 -6.57 -7.33
N VAL A 18 -32.98 -5.82 -8.44
CA VAL A 18 -31.73 -5.66 -9.16
C VAL A 18 -30.85 -4.77 -8.30
N VAL A 19 -30.03 -5.39 -7.46
CA VAL A 19 -29.08 -4.72 -6.58
C VAL A 19 -28.08 -3.97 -7.44
N GLU A 20 -27.98 -2.66 -7.22
CA GLU A 20 -26.93 -1.83 -7.81
C GLU A 20 -25.61 -2.18 -7.14
N LEU A 21 -24.63 -2.65 -7.93
CA LEU A 21 -23.33 -3.04 -7.42
C LEU A 21 -22.31 -1.94 -7.74
N VAL A 22 -21.68 -1.38 -6.71
CA VAL A 22 -20.52 -0.50 -6.86
C VAL A 22 -19.26 -1.28 -6.47
N MET A 23 -18.29 -1.36 -7.37
CA MET A 23 -16.98 -1.97 -7.08
C MET A 23 -15.90 -0.93 -7.28
N ALA A 24 -15.02 -0.80 -6.29
CA ALA A 24 -13.85 0.08 -6.36
C ALA A 24 -12.58 -0.78 -6.35
N PHE A 25 -11.71 -0.53 -7.31
CA PHE A 25 -10.40 -1.15 -7.43
C PHE A 25 -9.34 -0.06 -7.35
N GLU A 26 -8.44 -0.20 -6.39
CA GLU A 26 -7.42 0.81 -6.11
C GLU A 26 -6.09 0.45 -6.77
N ASP A 27 -5.31 1.47 -7.11
CA ASP A 27 -3.91 1.38 -7.52
C ASP A 27 -3.64 0.45 -8.72
N LEU A 28 -4.47 0.56 -9.77
CA LEU A 28 -4.35 -0.28 -10.98
C LEU A 28 -2.99 -0.19 -11.70
N HIS A 29 -2.20 0.85 -11.44
CA HIS A 29 -0.83 0.94 -11.94
C HIS A 29 0.12 -0.16 -11.43
N TRP A 30 -0.30 -0.93 -10.42
CA TRP A 30 0.40 -2.11 -9.89
C TRP A 30 -0.24 -3.44 -10.30
N VAL A 31 -1.34 -3.41 -11.06
CA VAL A 31 -2.03 -4.62 -11.49
C VAL A 31 -1.09 -5.48 -12.33
N ASP A 32 -1.09 -6.80 -12.08
CA ASP A 32 -0.43 -7.73 -12.96
C ASP A 32 -1.19 -7.84 -14.31
N LYS A 33 -0.50 -8.33 -15.34
CA LYS A 33 -1.08 -8.38 -16.69
C LYS A 33 -2.28 -9.32 -16.79
N THR A 34 -2.32 -10.40 -16.01
CA THR A 34 -3.43 -11.36 -16.04
C THR A 34 -4.69 -10.76 -15.43
N SER A 35 -4.54 -10.07 -14.30
CA SER A 35 -5.62 -9.31 -13.67
C SER A 35 -6.08 -8.14 -14.56
N GLU A 36 -5.18 -7.48 -15.29
CA GLU A 36 -5.54 -6.47 -16.29
C GLU A 36 -6.44 -7.06 -17.40
N GLU A 37 -6.10 -8.24 -17.93
CA GLU A 37 -6.92 -8.94 -18.93
C GLU A 37 -8.33 -9.23 -18.39
N ILE A 38 -8.45 -9.63 -17.12
CA ILE A 38 -9.75 -9.82 -16.46
C ILE A 38 -10.54 -8.50 -16.37
N PHE A 39 -9.88 -7.38 -16.06
CA PHE A 39 -10.56 -6.08 -16.02
C PHE A 39 -11.02 -5.63 -17.41
N ILE A 40 -10.23 -5.88 -18.45
CA ILE A 40 -10.63 -5.63 -19.84
C ILE A 40 -11.91 -6.41 -20.14
N ASP A 41 -11.89 -7.72 -19.90
CA ASP A 41 -13.05 -8.59 -20.14
C ASP A 41 -14.26 -8.14 -19.32
N LEU A 42 -14.09 -7.81 -18.05
CA LEU A 42 -15.17 -7.32 -17.19
C LEU A 42 -15.78 -6.03 -17.76
N VAL A 43 -14.96 -5.04 -18.09
CA VAL A 43 -15.41 -3.74 -18.64
C VAL A 43 -16.15 -3.92 -19.97
N GLU A 44 -15.77 -4.91 -20.79
CA GLU A 44 -16.45 -5.19 -22.05
C GLU A 44 -17.82 -5.85 -21.88
N HIS A 45 -18.02 -6.65 -20.82
CA HIS A 45 -19.25 -7.43 -20.61
C HIS A 45 -20.25 -6.81 -19.63
N ILE A 46 -19.87 -5.76 -18.87
CA ILE A 46 -20.80 -5.07 -17.95
C ILE A 46 -21.81 -4.15 -18.65
N ALA A 47 -21.72 -3.97 -19.96
CA ALA A 47 -22.65 -3.14 -20.72
C ALA A 47 -24.09 -3.67 -20.59
N GLY A 48 -24.93 -2.95 -19.86
CA GLY A 48 -26.33 -3.32 -19.58
C GLY A 48 -26.58 -3.92 -18.19
N ALA A 49 -25.53 -4.14 -17.39
CA ALA A 49 -25.65 -4.49 -15.98
C ALA A 49 -25.77 -3.23 -15.10
N ARG A 50 -26.39 -3.35 -13.91
CA ARG A 50 -26.43 -2.27 -12.90
C ARG A 50 -25.15 -2.26 -12.05
N VAL A 51 -24.01 -2.13 -12.71
CA VAL A 51 -22.68 -2.15 -12.09
C VAL A 51 -21.97 -0.83 -12.35
N PHE A 52 -21.44 -0.20 -11.29
CA PHE A 52 -20.58 0.97 -11.38
C PHE A 52 -19.17 0.61 -10.91
N LEU A 53 -18.19 0.70 -11.82
CA LEU A 53 -16.79 0.42 -11.53
C LEU A 53 -16.03 1.72 -11.30
N ILE A 54 -15.31 1.79 -10.17
CA ILE A 54 -14.39 2.87 -9.83
C ILE A 54 -12.99 2.30 -9.87
N PHE A 55 -12.11 2.97 -10.61
CA PHE A 55 -10.71 2.60 -10.72
C PHE A 55 -9.85 3.78 -10.27
N THR A 56 -8.85 3.54 -9.42
CA THR A 56 -7.81 4.53 -9.12
C THR A 56 -6.47 4.10 -9.74
N PHE A 57 -5.73 5.05 -10.30
CA PHE A 57 -4.44 4.79 -10.93
C PHE A 57 -3.60 6.07 -11.04
N ARG A 58 -2.28 5.90 -11.17
CA ARG A 58 -1.35 7.02 -11.42
C ARG A 58 -1.41 7.46 -12.89
N SER A 59 -1.08 8.71 -13.17
CA SER A 59 -1.19 9.33 -14.51
C SER A 59 -0.33 8.68 -15.61
N ASN A 60 0.63 7.84 -15.24
CA ASN A 60 1.46 7.06 -16.17
C ASN A 60 0.79 5.75 -16.62
N TYR A 61 -0.28 5.33 -15.96
CA TYR A 61 -1.07 4.17 -16.36
C TYR A 61 -2.14 4.59 -17.36
N LEU A 62 -2.20 3.89 -18.49
CA LEU A 62 -3.17 4.11 -19.54
C LEU A 62 -4.14 2.93 -19.58
N PRO A 63 -5.35 3.07 -18.99
CA PRO A 63 -6.31 1.97 -18.99
C PRO A 63 -6.69 1.60 -20.43
N PRO A 64 -6.62 0.32 -20.81
CA PRO A 64 -6.93 -0.14 -22.17
C PRO A 64 -8.35 0.23 -22.65
N TRP A 65 -9.28 0.44 -21.71
CA TRP A 65 -10.67 0.84 -21.95
C TRP A 65 -10.91 2.35 -21.95
N GLY A 66 -9.87 3.18 -21.89
CA GLY A 66 -10.01 4.65 -21.81
C GLY A 66 -10.74 5.31 -22.98
N GLY A 67 -10.91 4.61 -24.10
CA GLY A 67 -11.65 5.10 -25.28
C GLY A 67 -13.14 4.71 -25.34
N LYS A 68 -13.67 3.96 -24.36
CA LYS A 68 -15.06 3.48 -24.38
C LYS A 68 -16.02 4.63 -24.01
N SER A 69 -17.24 4.64 -24.58
CA SER A 69 -18.22 5.72 -24.37
C SER A 69 -18.78 5.78 -22.95
N TYR A 70 -18.71 4.68 -22.20
CA TYR A 70 -19.16 4.54 -20.82
C TYR A 70 -18.00 4.71 -19.81
N TYR A 71 -16.83 5.15 -20.27
CA TYR A 71 -15.70 5.50 -19.42
C TYR A 71 -15.71 7.00 -19.11
N SER A 72 -15.48 7.34 -17.84
CA SER A 72 -15.29 8.72 -17.40
C SER A 72 -14.04 8.79 -16.53
N GLN A 73 -13.23 9.83 -16.74
CA GLN A 73 -11.98 10.03 -16.01
C GLN A 73 -12.03 11.34 -15.23
N ILE A 74 -11.76 11.26 -13.93
CA ILE A 74 -11.56 12.41 -13.06
C ILE A 74 -10.07 12.50 -12.75
N ASN A 75 -9.41 13.54 -13.27
CA ASN A 75 -8.02 13.81 -12.94
C ASN A 75 -7.94 14.55 -11.61
N LEU A 76 -7.34 13.91 -10.59
CA LEU A 76 -7.07 14.52 -9.31
C LEU A 76 -5.78 15.35 -9.39
N ASN A 77 -5.94 16.65 -9.53
CA ASN A 77 -4.82 17.59 -9.54
C ASN A 77 -4.35 17.89 -8.10
N ARG A 78 -3.16 18.50 -8.00
CA ARG A 78 -2.70 19.11 -6.75
C ARG A 78 -3.74 20.13 -6.25
N LEU A 79 -3.89 20.21 -4.94
CA LEU A 79 -4.76 21.18 -4.30
C LEU A 79 -4.27 22.59 -4.62
N SER A 80 -5.22 23.47 -4.96
CA SER A 80 -4.94 24.90 -5.06
C SER A 80 -4.51 25.46 -3.70
N ASN A 81 -3.84 26.62 -3.69
CA ASN A 81 -3.45 27.28 -2.44
C ASN A 81 -4.64 27.44 -1.46
N ARG A 82 -5.83 27.74 -1.97
CA ARG A 82 -7.04 27.84 -1.15
C ARG A 82 -7.43 26.50 -0.53
N GLU A 83 -7.43 25.43 -1.32
CA GLU A 83 -7.76 24.08 -0.84
C GLU A 83 -6.71 23.55 0.15
N SER A 84 -5.42 23.84 -0.09
CA SER A 84 -4.34 23.51 0.84
C SER A 84 -4.54 24.16 2.19
N LEU A 85 -4.83 25.47 2.23
CA LEU A 85 -5.10 26.17 3.47
C LEU A 85 -6.39 25.70 4.17
N LEU A 86 -7.43 25.36 3.40
CA LEU A 86 -8.65 24.76 3.96
C LEU A 86 -8.35 23.41 4.63
N MET A 87 -7.55 22.57 3.99
CA MET A 87 -7.10 21.30 4.55
C MET A 87 -6.27 21.51 5.82
N THR A 88 -5.27 22.40 5.80
CA THR A 88 -4.49 22.73 7.00
C THR A 88 -5.37 23.25 8.14
N THR A 89 -6.33 24.13 7.84
CA THR A 89 -7.24 24.70 8.84
C THR A 89 -8.07 23.59 9.50
N SER A 90 -8.56 22.65 8.70
CA SER A 90 -9.28 21.46 9.19
C SER A 90 -8.40 20.55 10.04
N LEU A 91 -7.15 20.31 9.62
CA LEU A 91 -6.20 19.46 10.36
C LEU A 91 -5.79 20.05 11.71
N LEU A 92 -5.69 21.38 11.79
CA LEU A 92 -5.40 22.11 13.03
C LEU A 92 -6.64 22.31 13.91
N GLU A 93 -7.82 21.89 13.43
CA GLU A 93 -9.12 22.17 14.04
C GLU A 93 -9.31 23.67 14.37
N ALA A 94 -8.76 24.56 13.53
CA ALA A 94 -8.77 26.00 13.73
C ALA A 94 -9.93 26.67 12.95
N ASP A 95 -10.33 27.86 13.37
CA ASP A 95 -11.24 28.71 12.59
C ASP A 95 -10.47 29.48 11.51
N GLU A 96 -9.22 29.85 11.79
CA GLU A 96 -8.37 30.64 10.91
C GLU A 96 -6.88 30.37 11.15
N ILE A 97 -6.06 30.53 10.10
CA ILE A 97 -4.60 30.42 10.15
C ILE A 97 -4.01 31.79 9.83
N GLU A 98 -3.04 32.25 10.64
CA GLU A 98 -2.33 33.51 10.41
C GLU A 98 -1.42 33.46 9.18
N GLU A 99 -1.13 34.65 8.61
CA GLU A 99 -0.46 34.82 7.32
C GLU A 99 0.92 34.15 7.26
N ASP A 100 1.72 34.23 8.34
CA ASP A 100 3.05 33.63 8.38
C ASP A 100 2.99 32.09 8.31
N LEU A 101 2.05 31.47 9.02
CA LEU A 101 1.84 30.02 8.97
C LEU A 101 1.30 29.62 7.59
N ALA A 102 0.33 30.36 7.06
CA ALA A 102 -0.22 30.12 5.73
C ALA A 102 0.86 30.21 4.63
N GLY A 103 1.71 31.22 4.69
CA GLY A 103 2.84 31.42 3.78
C GLY A 103 3.81 30.24 3.82
N LEU A 104 4.20 29.79 5.01
CA LEU A 104 5.11 28.66 5.19
C LEU A 104 4.51 27.35 4.62
N ILE A 105 3.24 27.07 4.91
CA ILE A 105 2.54 25.89 4.36
C ILE A 105 2.58 25.93 2.83
N LEU A 106 2.16 27.05 2.23
CA LEU A 106 2.05 27.18 0.78
C LEU A 106 3.40 27.14 0.07
N GLU A 107 4.46 27.61 0.70
CA GLU A 107 5.82 27.51 0.17
C GLU A 107 6.30 26.04 0.09
N LYS A 108 5.94 25.21 1.07
CA LYS A 108 6.53 23.88 1.24
C LYS A 108 5.73 22.73 0.63
N VAL A 109 4.40 22.73 0.77
CA VAL A 109 3.60 21.50 0.57
C VAL A 109 3.20 21.22 -0.88
N GLU A 110 3.41 22.20 -1.78
CA GLU A 110 3.11 22.13 -3.22
C GLU A 110 1.73 21.57 -3.59
N GLY A 111 0.72 21.74 -2.73
CA GLY A 111 -0.64 21.23 -2.95
C GLY A 111 -0.79 19.70 -2.91
N VAL A 112 0.18 18.96 -2.37
CA VAL A 112 0.06 17.51 -2.20
C VAL A 112 -0.63 17.22 -0.87
N PRO A 113 -1.86 16.63 -0.84
CA PRO A 113 -2.62 16.42 0.39
C PRO A 113 -1.83 15.75 1.52
N PHE A 114 -1.11 14.68 1.17
CA PHE A 114 -0.30 13.96 2.13
C PHE A 114 0.86 14.82 2.68
N PHE A 115 1.49 15.65 1.84
CA PHE A 115 2.54 16.56 2.34
C PHE A 115 1.95 17.67 3.22
N ILE A 116 0.75 18.15 2.91
CA ILE A 116 0.02 19.10 3.77
C ILE A 116 -0.21 18.50 5.16
N GLU A 117 -0.73 17.28 5.21
CA GLU A 117 -0.97 16.56 6.46
C GLU A 117 0.31 16.40 7.28
N GLU A 118 1.33 15.83 6.65
CA GLU A 118 2.61 15.52 7.30
C GLU A 118 3.34 16.79 7.78
N PHE A 119 3.39 17.82 6.94
CA PHE A 119 4.03 19.10 7.26
C PHE A 119 3.32 19.81 8.41
N THR A 120 1.99 19.84 8.38
CA THR A 120 1.18 20.41 9.47
C THR A 120 1.43 19.66 10.77
N ARG A 121 1.41 18.33 10.74
CA ARG A 121 1.67 17.46 11.90
C ARG A 121 3.08 17.70 12.46
N SER A 122 4.09 17.75 11.60
CA SER A 122 5.47 18.00 12.03
C SER A 122 5.64 19.35 12.73
N LEU A 123 4.92 20.38 12.29
CA LEU A 123 4.92 21.69 12.97
C LEU A 123 4.22 21.62 14.33
N GLN A 124 3.13 20.86 14.47
CA GLN A 124 2.47 20.64 15.76
C GLN A 124 3.36 19.85 16.74
N GLU A 125 3.99 18.77 16.29
CA GLU A 125 4.89 17.93 17.11
C GLU A 125 6.11 18.70 17.59
N ALA A 126 6.63 19.63 16.77
CA ALA A 126 7.74 20.49 17.14
C ALA A 126 7.35 21.63 18.11
N GLY A 127 6.05 21.78 18.43
CA GLY A 127 5.54 22.91 19.20
C GLY A 127 5.55 24.23 18.42
N SER A 128 5.70 24.19 17.10
CA SER A 128 5.84 25.38 16.24
C SER A 128 4.53 26.13 16.00
N ILE A 129 3.40 25.56 16.40
CA ILE A 129 2.07 26.14 16.20
C ILE A 129 1.44 26.43 17.56
N ILE A 130 1.10 27.69 17.80
CA ILE A 130 0.27 28.10 18.93
C ILE A 130 -1.16 28.27 18.45
N ARG A 131 -2.09 27.70 19.22
CA ARG A 131 -3.52 27.95 19.06
C ARG A 131 -4.00 28.92 20.15
N ALA A 132 -4.57 30.06 19.74
CA ALA A 132 -5.17 31.05 20.63
C ALA A 132 -6.45 31.58 20.00
N ASP A 133 -7.57 31.56 20.74
CA ASP A 133 -8.86 32.11 20.31
C ASP A 133 -9.35 31.59 18.93
N GLY A 134 -9.19 30.29 18.68
CA GLY A 134 -9.59 29.67 17.40
C GLY A 134 -8.62 29.93 16.24
N ARG A 135 -7.57 30.72 16.46
CA ARG A 135 -6.54 31.04 15.46
C ARG A 135 -5.27 30.24 15.70
N CYS A 136 -4.64 29.79 14.62
CA CYS A 136 -3.34 29.14 14.65
C CYS A 136 -2.27 30.03 14.03
N ARG A 137 -1.13 30.15 14.72
CA ARG A 137 0.02 30.94 14.27
C ARG A 137 1.34 30.25 14.59
N LEU A 138 2.39 30.67 13.90
CA LEU A 138 3.75 30.21 14.21
C LEU A 138 4.20 30.76 15.57
N GLU A 139 4.88 29.93 16.35
CA GLU A 139 5.57 30.37 17.55
C GLU A 139 6.87 31.09 17.16
N THR A 140 6.94 32.39 17.48
CA THR A 140 7.96 33.31 17.00
C THR A 140 9.28 33.24 17.78
N ASP A 141 9.29 32.55 18.92
CA ASP A 141 10.42 32.52 19.89
C ASP A 141 11.16 31.17 19.90
N LEU A 142 10.90 30.31 18.92
CA LEU A 142 11.58 29.02 18.81
C LEU A 142 13.02 29.19 18.30
N ALA A 143 13.94 28.44 18.92
CA ALA A 143 15.26 28.13 18.35
C ALA A 143 15.09 27.70 16.87
N PRO A 144 16.10 27.87 15.99
CA PRO A 144 15.93 27.63 14.56
C PRO A 144 15.34 26.24 14.30
N ILE A 145 14.04 26.20 14.03
CA ILE A 145 13.31 24.98 13.74
C ILE A 145 13.92 24.46 12.45
N THR A 146 14.40 23.22 12.47
CA THR A 146 14.80 22.55 11.23
C THR A 146 13.51 22.17 10.52
N ILE A 147 13.01 23.08 9.69
CA ILE A 147 11.82 22.86 8.87
C ILE A 147 12.22 21.88 7.75
N PRO A 148 11.58 20.70 7.66
CA PRO A 148 11.87 19.76 6.58
C PRO A 148 11.64 20.41 5.21
N GLU A 149 12.59 20.25 4.29
CA GLU A 149 12.47 20.82 2.95
C GLU A 149 11.69 19.91 2.01
N THR A 150 11.66 18.61 2.29
CA THR A 150 10.98 17.61 1.46
C THR A 150 10.09 16.69 2.30
N LEU A 151 9.11 16.07 1.63
CA LEU A 151 8.31 14.99 2.21
C LEU A 151 9.18 13.82 2.70
N HIS A 152 10.29 13.54 2.01
CA HIS A 152 11.24 12.51 2.42
C HIS A 152 11.87 12.85 3.77
N ASP A 153 12.39 14.07 3.93
CA ASP A 153 13.01 14.52 5.18
C ASP A 153 12.02 14.47 6.34
N LEU A 154 10.76 14.82 6.08
CA LEU A 154 9.71 14.79 7.08
C LEU A 154 9.43 13.38 7.57
N LEU A 155 9.21 12.45 6.64
CA LEU A 155 8.96 11.06 6.99
C LEU A 155 10.16 10.40 7.65
N MET A 156 11.38 10.68 7.18
CA MET A 156 12.60 10.16 7.82
C MET A 156 12.76 10.75 9.23
N ALA A 157 12.46 12.03 9.45
CA ALA A 157 12.48 12.62 10.77
C ALA A 157 11.48 11.96 11.73
N ARG A 158 10.30 11.54 11.26
CA ARG A 158 9.34 10.75 12.07
C ARG A 158 9.90 9.38 12.40
N VAL A 159 10.47 8.70 11.41
CA VAL A 159 11.09 7.38 11.60
C VAL A 159 12.28 7.44 12.56
N ASP A 160 13.09 8.50 12.50
CA ASP A 160 14.26 8.67 13.36
C ASP A 160 13.92 9.06 14.81
N ARG A 161 12.70 9.55 15.06
CA ARG A 161 12.18 9.78 16.42
C ARG A 161 11.68 8.51 17.10
N LEU A 162 11.55 7.40 16.38
CA LEU A 162 11.07 6.15 16.95
C LEU A 162 12.04 5.60 18.00
N PRO A 163 11.53 4.94 19.07
CA PRO A 163 12.37 4.23 20.01
C PRO A 163 13.25 3.18 19.33
N GLU A 164 14.40 2.89 19.95
CA GLU A 164 15.39 1.94 19.45
C GLU A 164 14.74 0.60 19.04
N GLY A 165 15.09 0.12 17.85
CA GLY A 165 14.56 -1.13 17.31
C GLY A 165 13.15 -1.08 16.71
N ALA A 166 12.32 -0.05 16.93
CA ALA A 166 11.02 0.05 16.26
C ALA A 166 11.19 0.34 14.75
N LYS A 167 12.20 1.14 14.39
CA LYS A 167 12.58 1.41 12.99
C LYS A 167 12.89 0.13 12.19
N GLU A 168 13.48 -0.87 12.83
CA GLU A 168 13.81 -2.16 12.19
C GLU A 168 12.57 -2.85 11.61
N ILE A 169 11.42 -2.79 12.32
CA ILE A 169 10.17 -3.40 11.86
C ILE A 169 9.65 -2.69 10.61
N LEU A 170 9.70 -1.36 10.57
CA LEU A 170 9.31 -0.60 9.37
C LEU A 170 10.23 -0.90 8.19
N GLN A 171 11.52 -1.04 8.44
CA GLN A 171 12.48 -1.41 7.40
C GLN A 171 12.20 -2.82 6.85
N VAL A 172 11.99 -3.81 7.72
CA VAL A 172 11.61 -5.18 7.30
C VAL A 172 10.28 -5.16 6.55
N GLY A 173 9.25 -4.52 7.12
CA GLY A 173 7.94 -4.36 6.48
C GLY A 173 8.05 -3.72 5.11
N SER A 174 8.94 -2.73 4.94
CA SER A 174 9.13 -2.06 3.65
C SER A 174 9.70 -2.96 2.56
N VAL A 175 10.40 -4.04 2.92
CA VAL A 175 10.94 -5.05 2.01
C VAL A 175 9.95 -6.19 1.75
N ILE A 176 8.99 -6.42 2.65
CA ILE A 176 7.86 -7.30 2.42
C ILE A 176 6.96 -6.62 1.40
N GLU A 177 5.97 -5.84 1.82
CA GLU A 177 5.05 -5.08 0.97
C GLU A 177 4.34 -3.99 1.81
N ARG A 178 3.28 -3.38 1.27
CA ARG A 178 2.45 -2.43 2.00
C ARG A 178 1.71 -3.07 3.20
N GLU A 179 1.39 -4.35 3.11
CA GLU A 179 0.77 -5.13 4.18
C GLU A 179 1.66 -6.32 4.55
N PHE A 180 1.81 -6.59 5.84
CA PHE A 180 2.63 -7.68 6.32
C PHE A 180 2.10 -8.28 7.63
N ASP A 181 2.28 -9.59 7.79
CA ASP A 181 1.74 -10.34 8.93
C ASP A 181 2.69 -10.36 10.12
N TRP A 182 2.10 -10.42 11.32
CA TRP A 182 2.84 -10.62 12.58
C TRP A 182 3.84 -11.77 12.52
N ALA A 183 3.40 -12.93 12.02
CA ALA A 183 4.21 -14.14 11.99
C ALA A 183 5.47 -13.97 11.12
N LEU A 184 5.33 -13.30 9.97
CA LEU A 184 6.44 -13.09 9.05
C LEU A 184 7.48 -12.12 9.60
N VAL A 185 7.05 -11.01 10.21
CA VAL A 185 7.96 -10.07 10.87
C VAL A 185 8.68 -10.74 12.04
N LYS A 186 7.95 -11.50 12.86
CA LYS A 186 8.53 -12.25 14.00
C LYS A 186 9.60 -13.23 13.53
N GLU A 187 9.29 -14.05 12.54
CA GLU A 187 10.24 -15.06 12.04
C GLU A 187 11.45 -14.40 11.36
N THR A 188 11.25 -13.28 10.66
CA THR A 188 12.33 -12.55 9.97
C THR A 188 13.28 -11.88 10.95
N THR A 189 12.75 -11.22 11.98
CA THR A 189 13.53 -10.42 12.94
C THR A 189 14.05 -11.23 14.12
N GLY A 190 13.37 -12.33 14.49
CA GLY A 190 13.67 -13.11 15.68
C GLY A 190 13.36 -12.38 17.01
N ILE A 191 12.65 -11.25 16.97
CA ILE A 191 12.33 -10.45 18.16
C ILE A 191 11.32 -11.23 19.04
N PRO A 192 11.54 -11.30 20.37
CA PRO A 192 10.59 -11.92 21.29
C PRO A 192 9.22 -11.23 21.30
N ASP A 193 8.15 -12.00 21.52
CA ASP A 193 6.75 -11.52 21.38
C ASP A 193 6.46 -10.20 22.13
N MET A 194 6.86 -10.11 23.40
CA MET A 194 6.59 -8.92 24.21
C MET A 194 7.33 -7.67 23.70
N GLU A 195 8.53 -7.86 23.17
CA GLU A 195 9.33 -6.76 22.61
C GLU A 195 8.78 -6.34 21.25
N LEU A 196 8.39 -7.29 20.40
CA LEU A 196 7.78 -7.02 19.11
C LEU A 196 6.44 -6.28 19.28
N LEU A 197 5.59 -6.69 20.23
CA LEU A 197 4.35 -5.98 20.57
C LEU A 197 4.61 -4.53 20.99
N SER A 198 5.61 -4.30 21.87
CA SER A 198 5.97 -2.96 22.32
C SER A 198 6.44 -2.08 21.16
N ARG A 199 7.32 -2.62 20.30
CA ARG A 199 7.83 -1.89 19.13
C ARG A 199 6.71 -1.56 18.15
N ILE A 200 5.79 -2.49 17.88
CA ILE A 200 4.60 -2.24 17.04
C ILE A 200 3.67 -1.20 17.65
N SER A 201 3.48 -1.19 18.98
CA SER A 201 2.69 -0.14 19.66
C SER A 201 3.23 1.24 19.34
N HIS A 202 4.55 1.43 19.41
CA HIS A 202 5.17 2.71 19.05
C HIS A 202 4.96 3.10 17.58
N LEU A 203 4.94 2.13 16.66
CA LEU A 203 4.64 2.42 15.25
C LEU A 203 3.19 2.84 15.03
N LYS A 204 2.25 2.28 15.80
CA LYS A 204 0.82 2.64 15.77
C LYS A 204 0.58 4.01 16.42
N GLU A 205 1.20 4.26 17.57
CA GLU A 205 1.17 5.55 18.27
C GLU A 205 1.76 6.66 17.39
N ALA A 206 2.80 6.35 16.62
CA ALA A 206 3.39 7.26 15.66
C ALA A 206 2.58 7.36 14.36
N GLU A 207 1.43 6.69 14.20
CA GLU A 207 0.60 6.69 12.98
C GLU A 207 1.40 6.36 11.70
N LEU A 208 2.28 5.36 11.78
CA LEU A 208 3.06 4.88 10.63
C LEU A 208 2.45 3.61 10.03
N ILE A 209 1.81 2.81 10.89
CA ILE A 209 1.07 1.60 10.51
C ILE A 209 -0.25 1.55 11.27
N PHE A 210 -1.23 0.84 10.71
CA PHE A 210 -2.41 0.43 11.44
C PHE A 210 -2.57 -1.10 11.39
N GLU A 211 -3.39 -1.61 12.31
CA GLU A 211 -3.60 -3.03 12.53
C GLU A 211 -4.92 -3.48 11.91
N ARG A 212 -4.92 -4.64 11.26
CA ARG A 212 -6.12 -5.32 10.74
C ARG A 212 -6.17 -6.76 11.26
N GLY A 213 -7.40 -7.27 11.42
CA GLY A 213 -7.63 -8.64 11.88
C GLY A 213 -7.59 -8.77 13.40
N ILE A 214 -7.52 -10.02 13.87
CA ILE A 214 -7.50 -10.37 15.29
C ILE A 214 -6.35 -11.33 15.52
N PHE A 215 -5.57 -11.08 16.58
CA PHE A 215 -4.46 -11.94 16.96
C PHE A 215 -4.88 -13.42 17.09
N PRO A 216 -4.10 -14.39 16.57
CA PRO A 216 -2.78 -14.24 15.96
C PRO A 216 -2.78 -13.95 14.45
N GLN A 217 -3.94 -13.87 13.81
CA GLN A 217 -4.10 -13.56 12.37
C GLN A 217 -4.20 -12.05 12.17
N VAL A 218 -3.20 -11.35 12.68
CA VAL A 218 -3.11 -9.90 12.62
C VAL A 218 -2.13 -9.49 11.53
N SER A 219 -2.56 -8.58 10.67
CA SER A 219 -1.75 -7.93 9.66
C SER A 219 -1.57 -6.45 9.98
N TYR A 220 -0.47 -5.90 9.51
CA TYR A 220 -0.13 -4.49 9.65
C TYR A 220 0.00 -3.87 8.27
N THR A 221 -0.61 -2.71 8.10
CA THR A 221 -0.55 -1.98 6.84
C THR A 221 0.08 -0.62 7.07
N PHE A 222 1.00 -0.21 6.20
CA PHE A 222 1.48 1.17 6.19
C PHE A 222 0.31 2.12 5.95
N GLN A 223 0.24 3.16 6.78
CA GLN A 223 -0.82 4.16 6.66
C GLN A 223 -0.81 4.81 5.26
N HIS A 224 0.39 5.06 4.73
CA HIS A 224 0.59 5.58 3.37
C HIS A 224 1.62 4.74 2.60
N GLY A 225 1.29 4.35 1.37
CA GLY A 225 2.18 3.54 0.51
C GLY A 225 3.51 4.24 0.20
N ILE A 226 3.51 5.57 0.10
CA ILE A 226 4.74 6.35 -0.11
C ILE A 226 5.71 6.24 1.08
N THR A 227 5.23 6.05 2.32
CA THR A 227 6.08 5.81 3.48
C THR A 227 6.84 4.50 3.32
N GLN A 228 6.16 3.45 2.85
CA GLN A 228 6.79 2.16 2.52
C GLN A 228 7.84 2.31 1.41
N GLU A 229 7.49 2.98 0.29
CA GLU A 229 8.42 3.20 -0.83
C GLU A 229 9.69 3.95 -0.37
N LEU A 230 9.52 5.05 0.38
CA LEU A 230 10.65 5.86 0.85
C LEU A 230 11.53 5.10 1.86
N LEU A 231 10.92 4.33 2.77
CA LEU A 231 11.67 3.48 3.68
C LEU A 231 12.47 2.42 2.91
N TYR A 232 11.86 1.74 1.95
CA TYR A 232 12.54 0.74 1.13
C TYR A 232 13.74 1.36 0.38
N HIS A 233 13.54 2.52 -0.26
CA HIS A 233 14.60 3.21 -1.01
C HIS A 233 15.65 3.89 -0.12
N SER A 234 15.36 4.15 1.15
CA SER A 234 16.34 4.67 2.12
C SER A 234 17.36 3.62 2.58
N LEU A 235 17.04 2.32 2.38
CA LEU A 235 17.93 1.23 2.76
C LEU A 235 19.14 1.15 1.85
N LEU A 236 20.31 0.92 2.44
CA LEU A 236 21.51 0.53 1.70
C LEU A 236 21.23 -0.77 0.94
N THR A 237 21.76 -0.90 -0.28
CA THR A 237 21.57 -2.09 -1.13
C THR A 237 21.97 -3.39 -0.41
N ALA A 238 23.02 -3.37 0.41
CA ALA A 238 23.42 -4.52 1.21
C ALA A 238 22.34 -4.93 2.25
N LYS A 239 21.67 -3.94 2.86
CA LYS A 239 20.61 -4.19 3.83
C LYS A 239 19.32 -4.65 3.16
N GLN A 240 18.97 -4.11 1.99
CA GLN A 240 17.87 -4.62 1.17
C GLN A 240 18.08 -6.10 0.84
N ARG A 241 19.28 -6.47 0.40
CA ARG A 241 19.67 -7.86 0.11
C ARG A 241 19.55 -8.76 1.34
N GLU A 242 20.07 -8.31 2.48
CA GLU A 242 19.98 -9.04 3.75
C GLU A 242 18.53 -9.30 4.17
N TYR A 243 17.66 -8.29 4.11
CA TYR A 243 16.25 -8.44 4.45
C TYR A 243 15.52 -9.33 3.44
N HIS A 244 15.73 -9.15 2.14
CA HIS A 244 15.11 -10.01 1.13
C HIS A 244 15.45 -11.50 1.37
N LEU A 245 16.72 -11.80 1.65
CA LEU A 245 17.16 -13.17 1.97
C LEU A 245 16.54 -13.69 3.27
N SER A 246 16.44 -12.86 4.30
CA SER A 246 15.89 -13.24 5.60
C SER A 246 14.38 -13.49 5.52
N ILE A 247 13.65 -12.64 4.80
CA ILE A 247 12.22 -12.78 4.54
C ILE A 247 11.95 -14.05 3.73
N GLY A 248 12.71 -14.31 2.66
CA GLY A 248 12.57 -15.55 1.87
C GLY A 248 12.73 -16.81 2.74
N LYS A 249 13.74 -16.84 3.62
CA LYS A 249 13.94 -17.95 4.57
C LYS A 249 12.83 -18.07 5.61
N ALA A 250 12.30 -16.95 6.09
CA ALA A 250 11.19 -16.93 7.03
C ALA A 250 9.91 -17.50 6.38
N MET A 251 9.62 -17.08 5.15
CA MET A 251 8.51 -17.62 4.35
C MET A 251 8.66 -19.13 4.09
N GLU A 252 9.86 -19.62 3.79
CA GLU A 252 10.11 -21.06 3.62
C GLU A 252 9.73 -21.89 4.87
N ARG A 253 9.95 -21.33 6.07
CA ARG A 253 9.63 -22.00 7.34
C ARG A 253 8.15 -21.92 7.66
N LEU A 254 7.57 -20.72 7.55
CA LEU A 254 6.17 -20.46 7.92
C LEU A 254 5.19 -21.14 6.98
N TYR A 255 5.53 -21.25 5.69
CA TYR A 255 4.66 -21.77 4.64
C TYR A 255 5.20 -23.07 4.03
N SER A 256 5.92 -23.86 4.83
CA SER A 256 6.58 -25.10 4.38
C SER A 256 5.62 -26.12 3.70
N ASP A 257 4.34 -26.09 4.07
CA ASP A 257 3.26 -26.91 3.50
C ASP A 257 2.64 -26.33 2.22
N ARG A 258 2.91 -25.06 1.92
CA ARG A 258 2.31 -24.29 0.81
C ARG A 258 3.34 -23.49 0.00
N LEU A 259 4.58 -23.96 -0.07
CA LEU A 259 5.66 -23.28 -0.80
C LEU A 259 5.36 -23.03 -2.27
N GLU A 260 4.60 -23.92 -2.90
CA GLU A 260 4.16 -23.76 -4.29
C GLU A 260 3.18 -22.59 -4.48
N GLU A 261 2.36 -22.28 -3.47
CA GLU A 261 1.48 -21.09 -3.49
C GLU A 261 2.27 -19.80 -3.39
N HIS A 262 3.33 -19.80 -2.59
CA HIS A 262 4.19 -18.64 -2.36
C HIS A 262 5.40 -18.57 -3.32
N SER A 263 5.52 -19.48 -4.28
CA SER A 263 6.69 -19.56 -5.16
C SER A 263 6.97 -18.28 -5.95
N PRO A 264 5.99 -17.49 -6.44
CA PRO A 264 6.27 -16.23 -7.12
C PRO A 264 6.95 -15.21 -6.18
N VAL A 265 6.45 -15.06 -4.95
CA VAL A 265 7.00 -14.12 -3.97
C VAL A 265 8.37 -14.59 -3.46
N LEU A 266 8.52 -15.89 -3.16
CA LEU A 266 9.79 -16.50 -2.77
C LEU A 266 10.86 -16.30 -3.85
N SER A 267 10.50 -16.44 -5.12
CA SER A 267 11.42 -16.25 -6.25
C SER A 267 12.03 -14.84 -6.25
N LEU A 268 11.19 -13.82 -6.05
CA LEU A 268 11.63 -12.43 -5.98
C LEU A 268 12.55 -12.17 -4.78
N HIS A 269 12.19 -12.69 -3.59
CA HIS A 269 13.00 -12.50 -2.38
C HIS A 269 14.37 -13.18 -2.48
N PHE A 270 14.46 -14.38 -3.03
CA PHE A 270 15.77 -15.04 -3.19
C PHE A 270 16.60 -14.40 -4.30
N THR A 271 16.00 -14.00 -5.42
CA THR A 271 16.69 -13.24 -6.48
C THR A 271 17.25 -11.92 -5.94
N ARG A 272 16.44 -11.11 -5.26
CA ARG A 272 16.89 -9.83 -4.68
C ARG A 272 17.80 -10.00 -3.45
N GLY A 273 17.64 -11.09 -2.71
CA GLY A 273 18.55 -11.54 -1.66
C GLY A 273 19.87 -12.10 -2.19
N GLY A 274 19.96 -12.28 -3.50
CA GLY A 274 21.06 -12.85 -4.26
C GLY A 274 21.48 -14.23 -3.75
N ASP A 275 20.49 -15.11 -3.69
CA ASP A 275 20.60 -16.55 -3.59
C ASP A 275 20.07 -17.12 -4.93
N PRO A 276 20.91 -17.16 -5.98
CA PRO A 276 20.48 -17.54 -7.34
C PRO A 276 19.98 -18.99 -7.41
N GLU A 277 20.53 -19.90 -6.60
CA GLU A 277 20.09 -21.30 -6.53
C GLU A 277 18.62 -21.40 -6.09
N ARG A 278 18.26 -20.74 -4.98
CA ARG A 278 16.86 -20.70 -4.54
C ARG A 278 16.00 -19.84 -5.47
N GLY A 279 16.53 -18.73 -5.99
CA GLY A 279 15.85 -17.88 -6.97
C GLY A 279 15.40 -18.70 -8.18
N TYR A 280 16.32 -19.45 -8.80
CA TYR A 280 16.04 -20.37 -9.91
C TYR A 280 14.96 -21.38 -9.53
N ARG A 281 15.12 -22.06 -8.40
CA ARG A 281 14.17 -23.09 -7.94
C ARG A 281 12.75 -22.54 -7.83
N TYR A 282 12.58 -21.37 -7.23
CA TYR A 282 11.26 -20.78 -7.03
C TYR A 282 10.71 -20.13 -8.29
N HIS A 283 11.54 -19.52 -9.15
CA HIS A 283 11.10 -19.07 -10.47
C HIS A 283 10.62 -20.26 -11.32
N HIS A 284 11.33 -21.38 -11.33
CA HIS A 284 10.90 -22.57 -12.05
C HIS A 284 9.56 -23.10 -11.53
N LEU A 285 9.41 -23.23 -10.20
CA LEU A 285 8.18 -23.70 -9.57
C LEU A 285 6.99 -22.76 -9.84
N ALA A 286 7.22 -21.44 -9.80
CA ALA A 286 6.21 -20.44 -10.15
C ALA A 286 5.81 -20.54 -11.63
N GLY A 287 6.78 -20.75 -12.51
CA GLY A 287 6.57 -20.97 -13.94
C GLY A 287 5.71 -22.21 -14.22
N ASP A 288 6.03 -23.34 -13.58
CA ASP A 288 5.27 -24.59 -13.69
C ASP A 288 3.82 -24.43 -13.23
N ARG A 289 3.60 -23.76 -12.10
CA ARG A 289 2.27 -23.48 -11.56
C ARG A 289 1.46 -22.57 -12.49
N ALA A 290 2.06 -21.47 -12.96
CA ALA A 290 1.41 -20.55 -13.89
C ALA A 290 1.05 -21.24 -15.21
N ALA A 291 1.93 -22.12 -15.72
CA ALA A 291 1.63 -22.94 -16.90
C ALA A 291 0.45 -23.90 -16.65
N ALA A 292 0.38 -24.52 -15.47
CA ALA A 292 -0.71 -25.41 -15.08
C ALA A 292 -2.07 -24.69 -14.96
N SER A 293 -2.07 -23.40 -14.62
CA SER A 293 -3.27 -22.54 -14.60
C SER A 293 -3.50 -21.79 -15.92
N TYR A 294 -2.78 -22.12 -16.99
CA TYR A 294 -2.85 -21.46 -18.31
C TYR A 294 -2.46 -19.96 -18.32
N ALA A 295 -1.81 -19.47 -17.26
CA ALA A 295 -1.22 -18.13 -17.19
C ALA A 295 0.12 -18.11 -17.96
N ASN A 296 0.06 -18.33 -19.28
CA ASN A 296 1.23 -18.58 -20.12
C ASN A 296 2.25 -17.42 -20.12
N ARG A 297 1.80 -16.18 -19.96
CA ARG A 297 2.69 -15.01 -19.89
C ARG A 297 3.50 -15.00 -18.60
N GLU A 298 2.83 -15.15 -17.45
CA GLU A 298 3.49 -15.28 -16.16
C GLU A 298 4.47 -16.45 -16.14
N ALA A 299 4.06 -17.59 -16.72
CA ALA A 299 4.95 -18.75 -16.86
C ALA A 299 6.22 -18.40 -17.65
N THR A 300 6.07 -17.70 -18.78
CA THR A 300 7.21 -17.26 -19.60
C THR A 300 8.12 -16.30 -18.85
N ASP A 301 7.55 -15.31 -18.14
CA ASP A 301 8.30 -14.33 -17.37
C ASP A 301 9.13 -15.02 -16.25
N HIS A 302 8.53 -15.98 -15.55
CA HIS A 302 9.21 -16.78 -14.53
C HIS A 302 10.31 -17.69 -15.12
N PHE A 303 10.04 -18.41 -16.21
CA PHE A 303 11.07 -19.25 -16.85
C PHE A 303 12.23 -18.43 -17.42
N HIS A 304 11.96 -17.24 -17.94
CA HIS A 304 13.01 -16.34 -18.43
C HIS A 304 13.92 -15.86 -17.30
N GLU A 305 13.35 -15.49 -16.15
CA GLU A 305 14.15 -15.09 -14.99
C GLU A 305 14.91 -16.27 -14.38
N ALA A 306 14.32 -17.47 -14.35
CA ALA A 306 15.03 -18.69 -13.97
C ALA A 306 16.25 -18.95 -14.88
N TRP A 307 16.09 -18.76 -16.19
CA TRP A 307 17.19 -18.91 -17.15
C TRP A 307 18.30 -17.87 -16.94
N ARG A 308 17.93 -16.60 -16.71
CA ARG A 308 18.89 -15.51 -16.43
C ARG A 308 19.78 -15.81 -15.23
N LEU A 309 19.21 -16.38 -14.16
CA LEU A 309 19.94 -16.71 -12.94
C LEU A 309 20.97 -17.84 -13.13
N ILE A 310 20.75 -18.75 -14.08
CA ILE A 310 21.72 -19.81 -14.41
C ILE A 310 22.82 -19.27 -15.34
N ASP A 311 22.47 -18.40 -16.28
CA ASP A 311 23.42 -17.85 -17.27
C ASP A 311 24.46 -16.91 -16.62
N GLU A 312 24.08 -16.20 -15.54
CA GLU A 312 24.99 -15.33 -14.78
C GLU A 312 25.99 -16.09 -13.87
N GLU A 313 25.82 -17.40 -13.67
CA GLU A 313 26.78 -18.27 -12.95
C GLU A 313 27.77 -19.02 -13.88
N GLY A 314 27.64 -18.85 -15.22
CA GLY A 314 28.48 -19.48 -16.25
C GLY A 314 29.54 -18.56 -16.88
#